data_AF-A0A2S6R9A8-F1
#
_entry.id   AF-A0A2S6R9A8-F1
#
_cell.length_a   1.000
_cell.length_b   1.000
_cell.length_c   1.000
_cell.angle_alpha   90.00
_cell.angle_beta   90.00
_cell.angle_gamma   90.00
#
_symmetry.space_group_name_H-M   'P 1'
#
loop_
_entity.id
_entity.type
_entity.pdbx_description
1 polymer ?
#
loop_
_entity_poly.entity_id
_entity_poly.type
_entity_poly.pdbx_seq_one_letter_code
_entity_poly.pdbx_strand_id
1 'polypeptide(L)' 'ADHGLFSYFLMKGLEGAADVNKDKKVTSGELYTYVHANVTRQAIRLGREQTPQLQGDENRILVEYY' A
#
# COMPACT_ATOMS: atom_id res chain seq x y z
N ALA A 1 -7.01 -3.00 19.43
CA ALA A 1 -5.94 -2.07 19.03
C ALA A 1 -6.25 -1.63 17.61
N ASP A 2 -6.56 -0.36 17.39
CA ASP A 2 -6.74 0.17 16.03
C ASP A 2 -5.46 -0.05 15.22
N HIS A 3 -5.61 -0.43 13.95
CA HIS A 3 -4.48 -0.55 13.06
C HIS A 3 -3.83 0.83 12.87
N GLY A 4 -2.50 0.90 13.00
CA GLY A 4 -1.76 2.12 12.67
C GLY A 4 -2.01 2.53 11.22
N LEU A 5 -1.87 3.83 10.91
CA LEU A 5 -2.16 4.41 9.59
C LEU A 5 -1.54 3.61 8.43
N PHE A 6 -0.26 3.26 8.56
CA PHE A 6 0.44 2.41 7.62
C PHE A 6 -0.20 1.02 7.48
N SER A 7 -0.41 0.32 8.60
CA SER A 7 -0.99 -1.02 8.62
C SER A 7 -2.40 -1.07 8.00
N TYR A 8 -3.22 -0.04 8.25
CA TYR A 8 -4.54 0.10 7.63
C TYR A 8 -4.46 0.13 6.10
N PHE A 9 -3.63 1.00 5.53
CA PHE A 9 -3.48 1.09 4.08
C PHE A 9 -2.75 -0.11 3.49
N LEU A 10 -1.79 -0.71 4.22
CA LEU A 10 -1.14 -1.93 3.78
C LEU A 10 -2.15 -3.07 3.59
N MET A 11 -3.00 -3.32 4.58
CA MET A 11 -4.03 -4.37 4.51
C MET A 11 -5.04 -4.10 3.41
N LYS A 12 -5.57 -2.87 3.34
CA LYS A 12 -6.52 -2.49 2.28
C LYS A 12 -5.92 -2.63 0.87
N GLY A 13 -4.63 -2.36 0.72
CA GLY A 13 -3.91 -2.57 -0.55
C GLY A 13 -3.82 -4.06 -0.91
N LEU A 14 -3.47 -4.90 0.05
CA LEU A 14 -3.41 -6.36 -0.08
C LEU A 14 -4.79 -7.02 -0.27
N GLU A 15 -5.88 -6.32 0.07
CA GLU A 15 -7.27 -6.73 -0.26
C GLU A 15 -7.67 -6.40 -1.71
N GLY A 16 -6.78 -5.79 -2.48
CA GLY A 16 -6.96 -5.50 -3.91
C GLY A 16 -7.10 -4.01 -4.24
N ALA A 17 -7.12 -3.11 -3.24
CA ALA A 17 -7.17 -1.68 -3.53
C ALA A 17 -5.89 -1.15 -4.21
N ALA A 18 -4.81 -1.92 -4.16
CA ALA A 18 -3.55 -1.62 -4.83
C ALA A 18 -3.48 -2.18 -6.27
N ASP A 19 -4.42 -3.02 -6.72
CA ASP A 19 -4.46 -3.56 -8.09
C ASP A 19 -4.88 -2.46 -9.07
N VAL A 20 -3.91 -1.68 -9.57
CA VAL A 20 -4.15 -0.53 -10.44
C VAL A 20 -4.42 -0.98 -11.87
N ASN A 21 -3.72 -2.02 -12.33
CA ASN A 21 -3.80 -2.51 -13.70
C ASN A 21 -4.99 -3.49 -13.92
N LYS A 22 -5.64 -3.93 -12.84
CA LYS A 22 -6.78 -4.85 -12.80
C LYS A 22 -6.47 -6.25 -13.34
N ASP A 23 -5.23 -6.70 -13.18
CA ASP A 23 -4.81 -8.04 -13.58
C ASP A 23 -5.05 -9.12 -12.49
N LYS A 24 -5.72 -8.73 -11.39
CA LYS A 24 -5.97 -9.55 -10.20
C LYS A 24 -4.71 -9.94 -9.43
N LYS A 25 -3.62 -9.20 -9.62
CA LYS A 25 -2.40 -9.35 -8.85
C LYS A 25 -2.11 -8.02 -8.16
N VAL A 26 -1.43 -8.13 -7.03
CA VAL A 26 -0.84 -6.98 -6.37
C VAL A 26 0.64 -7.23 -6.30
N THR A 27 1.40 -6.44 -7.06
CA THR A 27 2.85 -6.41 -6.96
C THR A 27 3.31 -5.56 -5.77
N SER A 28 4.54 -5.76 -5.34
CA SER A 28 5.19 -4.92 -4.32
C SER A 28 5.27 -3.45 -4.74
N GLY A 29 5.48 -3.16 -6.03
CA GLY A 29 5.48 -1.80 -6.58
C GLY A 29 4.12 -1.13 -6.55
N GLU A 30 3.06 -1.86 -6.91
CA GLU A 30 1.68 -1.39 -6.82
C GLU A 30 1.26 -1.13 -5.38
N LEU A 31 1.55 -2.08 -4.48
CA LEU A 31 1.27 -1.93 -3.06
C LEU A 31 2.02 -0.73 -2.47
N TYR A 32 3.30 -0.57 -2.79
CA TYR A 32 4.07 0.58 -2.36
C TYR A 32 3.45 1.90 -2.84
N THR A 33 3.13 2.00 -4.13
CA THR A 33 2.53 3.20 -4.72
C THR A 33 1.23 3.57 -4.00
N TYR A 34 0.36 2.59 -3.78
CA TYR A 34 -0.89 2.77 -3.04
C TYR A 34 -0.66 3.20 -1.60
N VAL A 35 0.20 2.50 -0.85
CA VAL A 35 0.47 2.78 0.56
C VAL A 35 1.12 4.15 0.72
N HIS A 36 2.15 4.46 -0.08
CA HIS A 36 2.86 5.74 -0.04
C HIS A 36 1.90 6.91 -0.28
N ALA A 37 1.11 6.87 -1.36
CA ALA A 37 0.20 7.96 -1.71
C ALA A 37 -0.90 8.21 -0.67
N ASN A 38 -1.35 7.17 0.04
CA ASN A 38 -2.38 7.29 1.05
C ASN A 38 -1.83 7.67 2.43
N VAL A 39 -0.76 7.03 2.87
CA VAL A 39 -0.15 7.26 4.18
C VAL A 39 0.43 8.67 4.25
N THR A 40 1.21 9.11 3.26
CA THR A 40 1.79 10.46 3.29
C THR A 40 0.70 11.53 3.31
N ARG A 41 -0.34 11.37 2.48
CA ARG A 41 -1.46 12.32 2.41
C ARG A 41 -2.27 12.37 3.71
N GLN A 42 -2.54 11.22 4.33
CA GLN A 42 -3.30 11.15 5.58
C GLN A 42 -2.45 11.57 6.80
N ALA A 43 -1.15 11.28 6.80
CA ALA A 43 -0.24 11.73 7.86
C ALA A 43 -0.20 13.26 7.93
N ILE A 44 -0.05 13.94 6.78
CA ILE A 44 -0.08 15.40 6.68
C ILE A 44 -1.39 15.96 7.25
N ARG A 45 -2.54 15.37 6.90
CA ARG A 45 -3.86 15.77 7.45
C ARG A 45 -3.96 15.64 8.96
N LEU A 46 -3.21 14.73 9.56
CA LEU A 46 -3.16 14.50 11.01
C LEU A 46 -2.06 15.32 11.70
N GLY A 47 -1.38 16.23 10.99
CA GLY A 47 -0.26 17.00 11.53
C GLY A 47 0.97 16.14 11.84
N ARG A 48 1.16 15.05 11.11
CA ARG A 48 2.27 14.09 11.26
C ARG A 48 2.99 13.90 9.92
N GLU A 49 4.17 13.31 9.96
CA GLU A 49 4.90 12.87 8.78
C GLU A 49 5.11 11.36 8.82
N GLN A 50 4.78 10.68 7.72
CA GLN A 50 5.10 9.28 7.48
C GLN A 50 5.37 9.08 5.99
N THR A 51 6.51 8.47 5.68
CA THR A 51 6.97 8.25 4.31
C THR A 51 7.31 6.77 4.15
N PRO A 52 6.35 5.93 3.71
CA PRO A 52 6.59 4.52 3.46
C PRO A 52 7.77 4.32 2.50
N GLN A 53 8.45 3.19 2.61
CA GLN A 53 9.58 2.82 1.76
C GLN A 53 9.36 1.43 1.17
N LEU A 54 9.88 1.21 -0.03
CA LEU A 54 9.96 -0.11 -0.65
C LEU A 54 11.44 -0.49 -0.77
N GLN A 55 11.75 -1.73 -0.39
CA GLN A 55 13.07 -2.32 -0.60
C GLN A 55 12.89 -3.68 -1.28
N GLY A 56 13.66 -3.91 -2.35
CA GLY A 56 13.62 -5.16 -3.12
C GLY A 56 13.00 -4.98 -4.52
N ASP A 57 12.55 -6.09 -5.10
CA ASP A 57 11.96 -6.14 -6.43
C ASP A 57 10.52 -5.62 -6.41
N GLU A 58 10.23 -4.62 -7.24
CA GLU A 58 8.92 -4.00 -7.44
C GLU A 58 7.93 -4.87 -8.21
N ASN A 59 8.43 -5.86 -8.97
CA ASN A 59 7.60 -6.74 -9.80
C ASN A 59 7.20 -8.02 -9.06
N ARG A 60 7.63 -8.19 -7.80
CA ARG A 60 7.27 -9.35 -7.01
C ARG A 60 5.77 -9.34 -6.73
N ILE A 61 5.08 -10.38 -7.21
CA ILE A 61 3.68 -10.63 -6.86
C ILE A 61 3.60 -10.98 -5.38
N LEU A 62 2.79 -10.24 -4.63
CA LEU A 62 2.54 -10.47 -3.21
C LEU A 62 1.21 -11.19 -2.98
N VAL A 63 0.20 -10.88 -3.81
CA VAL A 63 -1.13 -11.48 -3.77
C VAL A 63 -1.60 -11.71 -5.20
N GLU A 64 -2.30 -12.82 -5.42
CA GLU A 64 -3.02 -13.15 -6.65
C GLU A 64 -4.40 -13.68 -6.25
N TYR A 65 -5.45 -13.15 -6.87
CA TYR A 65 -6.83 -13.55 -6.62
C TYR A 65 -7.38 -14.35 -7.81
N TYR A 66 -8.17 -15.39 -7.54
CA TYR A 66 -8.82 -16.23 -8.56
C TYR A 66 -10.23 -15.71 -8.91
#